data_AF-A0A960MD10-F1
#
_entry.id   AF-A0A960MD10-F1
#
_cell.length_a   1.000
_cell.length_b   1.000
_cell.length_c   1.000
_cell.angle_alpha   90.00
_cell.angle_beta   90.00
_cell.angle_gamma   90.00
#
_symmetry.space_group_name_H-M   'P 1'
#
loop_
_entity.id
_entity.type
_entity.pdbx_description
1 polymer ?
#
loop_
_entity_poly.entity_id
_entity_poly.type
_entity_poly.pdbx_seq_one_letter_code
_entity_poly.pdbx_strand_id
1 'polypeptide(L)'
;GGGTYTERRFDKNAFKDQRSGDISENSGAGGAPAGLSGVTIDLVEAPENEGSERLDFLTGDRGRKVEPGDVDPFVYTYQVTGATTASAVLTFKVNRKWNEYDFVFVSDTSGTFTVRRFDKGVPKDTKTGTFTVADNSDILDPIASGFYDGVLDLSDLSGADDKYEGRFRIGMSRRGGFSGSFKLDDDVFKLRGGFDDSGHHQTQITLRDGTVLTINLELEAIESGFKITGEIADDSGHHFVVDSDQRTFDRKKNPAPQAGRYTMVITGDGSPAQTLDVGDGAVVLSVGGGGLARILGRLGDGSKWSAAIRLRQNGDMTLLSDLYRRTGSISGRLEFRDVPGVSHLDGILHWIRPAGFGAASRNPLYQGGFDVERTAVGSSYVAPNRGVRLIDLADADANLKVSFNDGGLPAGEEHLGTLTTRNRVVFPAGEGVGLQFYSKSGFFTGQFLDESGASPKVRGFAGVVLQIQTNGAGYFVGDGVTGLVEIAAP
;
A
#
# COMPACT_ATOMS: atom_id res chain seq x y z
N GLY A 1 17.43 -16.47 47.68
CA GLY A 1 16.52 -15.66 48.52
C GLY A 1 16.23 -14.34 47.85
N GLY A 2 15.18 -13.65 48.27
CA GLY A 2 14.80 -12.34 47.72
C GLY A 2 14.81 -11.26 48.80
N GLY A 3 15.11 -10.03 48.40
CA GLY A 3 15.01 -8.82 49.21
C GLY A 3 14.52 -7.65 48.38
N THR A 4 14.37 -6.48 48.98
CA THR A 4 14.04 -5.24 48.26
C THR A 4 15.07 -4.19 48.61
N TYR A 5 15.45 -3.34 47.67
CA TYR A 5 16.25 -2.16 47.95
C TYR A 5 15.50 -0.88 47.66
N THR A 6 15.95 0.19 48.31
CA THR A 6 15.52 1.56 48.04
C THR A 6 16.76 2.42 47.89
N GLU A 7 16.97 2.97 46.70
CA GLU A 7 18.03 3.92 46.40
C GLU A 7 17.47 5.34 46.44
N ARG A 8 18.17 6.25 47.12
CA ARG A 8 17.83 7.68 47.19
C ARG A 8 18.96 8.48 46.58
N ARG A 9 18.67 9.26 45.54
CA ARG A 9 19.67 10.10 44.87
C ARG A 9 19.62 11.52 45.40
N PHE A 10 20.80 12.06 45.67
CA PHE A 10 21.00 13.46 46.07
C PHE A 10 21.96 14.14 45.10
N ASP A 11 21.70 15.41 44.80
CA ASP A 11 22.63 16.29 44.09
C ASP A 11 22.71 17.62 44.84
N LYS A 12 23.95 18.07 45.13
CA LYS A 12 24.25 19.21 45.99
C LYS A 12 23.48 19.18 47.32
N ASN A 13 23.41 18.01 47.94
CA ASN A 13 22.65 17.72 49.17
C ASN A 13 21.13 17.89 49.07
N ALA A 14 20.57 18.14 47.87
CA ALA A 14 19.15 18.16 47.64
C ALA A 14 18.68 16.79 47.12
N PHE A 15 17.63 16.24 47.72
CA PHE A 15 16.99 15.02 47.25
C PHE A 15 16.45 15.21 45.82
N LYS A 16 16.72 14.24 44.94
CA LYS A 16 16.30 14.29 43.54
C LYS A 16 15.21 13.27 43.25
N ASP A 17 15.48 12.03 43.59
CA ASP A 17 14.53 10.94 43.40
C ASP A 17 14.81 9.78 44.36
N GLN A 18 13.82 8.90 44.45
CA GLN A 18 13.93 7.62 45.11
C GLN A 18 13.38 6.56 44.16
N ARG A 19 14.15 5.49 43.97
CA ARG A 19 13.68 4.29 43.29
C ARG A 19 13.82 3.09 44.21
N SER A 20 12.87 2.18 44.12
CA SER A 20 12.95 0.88 44.80
C SER A 20 12.95 -0.22 43.76
N GLY A 21 13.59 -1.33 44.08
CA GLY A 21 13.62 -2.51 43.23
C GLY A 21 13.77 -3.76 44.05
N ASP A 22 13.52 -4.90 43.42
CA ASP A 22 13.69 -6.20 44.04
C ASP A 22 15.13 -6.70 43.84
N ILE A 23 15.64 -7.40 44.85
CA ILE A 23 16.88 -8.16 44.80
C ILE A 23 16.48 -9.63 44.75
N SER A 24 16.92 -10.37 43.73
CA SER A 24 16.93 -11.82 43.75
C SER A 24 18.38 -12.31 43.90
N GLU A 25 18.61 -13.20 44.87
CA GLU A 25 19.82 -14.04 44.83
C GLU A 25 19.63 -15.07 43.73
N ASN A 26 20.56 -15.09 42.78
CA ASN A 26 20.65 -16.10 41.74
C ASN A 26 21.01 -17.44 42.37
N SER A 27 19.98 -18.21 42.74
CA SER A 27 20.14 -19.52 43.38
C SER A 27 20.46 -20.60 42.36
N GLY A 28 21.61 -20.50 41.68
CA GLY A 28 22.40 -21.59 41.08
C GLY A 28 21.76 -22.67 40.19
N ALA A 29 20.46 -22.68 39.97
CA ALA A 29 19.74 -23.60 39.11
C ALA A 29 18.69 -22.79 38.36
N GLY A 30 19.00 -22.49 37.09
CA GLY A 30 18.12 -21.68 36.26
C GLY A 30 16.82 -22.41 35.95
N GLY A 31 15.69 -21.80 36.29
CA GLY A 31 14.39 -22.32 35.88
C GLY A 31 14.21 -22.11 34.38
N ALA A 32 13.55 -23.04 33.70
CA ALA A 32 13.12 -22.78 32.33
C ALA A 32 12.13 -21.59 32.33
N PRO A 33 12.35 -20.54 31.52
CA PRO A 33 11.50 -19.36 31.52
C PRO A 33 10.09 -19.72 31.03
N ALA A 34 9.07 -19.00 31.47
CA ALA A 34 7.67 -19.26 31.09
C ALA A 34 7.39 -19.02 29.60
N GLY A 35 8.23 -18.21 28.94
CA GLY A 35 8.20 -17.93 27.52
C GLY A 35 9.55 -17.37 27.05
N LEU A 36 9.73 -17.27 25.74
CA LEU A 36 10.96 -16.76 25.13
C LEU A 36 10.80 -15.37 24.52
N SER A 37 9.62 -14.73 24.59
CA SER A 37 9.42 -13.40 24.02
C SER A 37 10.42 -12.39 24.60
N GLY A 38 11.12 -11.66 23.74
CA GLY A 38 12.12 -10.68 24.17
C GLY A 38 13.47 -11.30 24.57
N VAL A 39 13.76 -12.54 24.17
CA VAL A 39 14.99 -13.25 24.54
C VAL A 39 15.87 -13.52 23.31
N THR A 40 17.18 -13.34 23.46
CA THR A 40 18.20 -13.83 22.52
C THR A 40 18.85 -15.09 23.08
N ILE A 41 18.96 -16.14 22.25
CA ILE A 41 19.70 -17.36 22.56
C ILE A 41 20.85 -17.52 21.55
N ASP A 42 22.09 -17.42 22.02
CA ASP A 42 23.28 -17.75 21.23
C ASP A 42 23.61 -19.22 21.44
N LEU A 43 23.65 -19.98 20.34
CA LEU A 43 23.90 -21.41 20.29
C LEU A 43 25.32 -21.69 19.80
N VAL A 44 25.99 -22.63 20.46
CA VAL A 44 27.28 -23.19 20.05
C VAL A 44 27.15 -24.69 19.91
N GLU A 45 27.23 -25.20 18.67
CA GLU A 45 27.15 -26.63 18.38
C GLU A 45 28.46 -27.37 18.69
N ALA A 46 28.34 -28.61 19.18
CA ALA A 46 29.46 -29.52 19.39
C ALA A 46 29.66 -30.49 18.21
N PRO A 47 30.90 -30.97 17.93
CA PRO A 47 32.16 -30.60 18.58
C PRO A 47 32.68 -29.27 18.03
N GLU A 48 33.15 -28.42 18.94
CA GLU A 48 33.41 -26.99 18.77
C GLU A 48 34.06 -26.60 17.42
N ASN A 49 33.47 -25.59 16.75
CA ASN A 49 33.88 -24.82 15.54
C ASN A 49 32.93 -24.87 14.33
N GLU A 50 31.77 -25.53 14.40
CA GLU A 50 30.75 -25.43 13.35
C GLU A 50 29.75 -24.30 13.62
N GLY A 51 30.22 -23.05 13.61
CA GLY A 51 29.36 -21.86 13.60
C GLY A 51 28.62 -21.55 14.91
N SER A 52 28.58 -20.28 15.28
CA SER A 52 27.65 -19.77 16.29
C SER A 52 26.34 -19.41 15.60
N GLU A 53 25.22 -19.96 16.06
CA GLU A 53 23.89 -19.57 15.59
C GLU A 53 23.23 -18.68 16.63
N ARG A 54 22.56 -17.61 16.22
CA ARG A 54 21.80 -16.76 17.14
C ARG A 54 20.31 -16.88 16.85
N LEU A 55 19.51 -17.13 17.88
CA LEU A 55 18.05 -17.14 17.81
C LEU A 55 17.51 -15.92 18.57
N ASP A 56 16.76 -15.07 17.88
CA ASP A 56 16.04 -13.97 18.51
C ASP A 56 14.55 -14.33 18.58
N PHE A 57 13.99 -14.37 19.78
CA PHE A 57 12.57 -14.60 20.03
C PHE A 57 11.89 -13.25 20.26
N LEU A 58 11.08 -12.82 19.28
CA LEU A 58 10.61 -11.45 19.15
C LEU A 58 9.26 -11.23 19.84
N THR A 59 8.32 -12.12 19.59
CA THR A 59 6.97 -12.13 20.21
C THR A 59 6.76 -13.47 20.91
N GLY A 60 5.57 -13.71 21.47
CA GLY A 60 5.22 -15.00 22.08
C GLY A 60 5.24 -16.20 21.13
N ASP A 61 5.25 -15.97 19.81
CA ASP A 61 5.15 -16.99 18.76
C ASP A 61 6.01 -16.73 17.52
N ARG A 62 6.79 -15.64 17.46
CA ARG A 62 7.66 -15.32 16.31
C ARG A 62 9.09 -15.04 16.74
N GLY A 63 10.03 -15.41 15.87
CA GLY A 63 11.44 -15.13 16.04
C GLY A 63 12.22 -15.21 14.74
N ARG A 64 13.55 -15.21 14.84
CA ARG A 64 14.45 -15.37 13.69
C ARG A 64 15.77 -16.03 14.07
N LYS A 65 16.38 -16.68 13.10
CA LYS A 65 17.74 -17.18 13.17
C LYS A 65 18.67 -16.22 12.44
N VAL A 66 19.76 -15.83 13.08
CA VAL A 66 20.76 -14.91 12.54
C VAL A 66 22.07 -15.67 12.34
N GLU A 67 22.56 -15.65 11.10
CA GLU A 67 23.86 -16.16 10.68
C GLU A 67 24.64 -15.05 9.97
N PRO A 68 25.98 -15.14 9.86
CA PRO A 68 26.76 -14.14 9.12
C PRO A 68 26.28 -13.99 7.66
N GLY A 69 25.53 -12.93 7.39
CA GLY A 69 25.02 -12.60 6.05
C GLY A 69 23.64 -13.17 5.72
N ASP A 70 23.00 -13.92 6.63
CA ASP A 70 21.66 -14.48 6.44
C ASP A 70 20.77 -14.31 7.68
N VAL A 71 19.49 -14.08 7.45
CA VAL A 71 18.48 -13.91 8.51
C VAL A 71 17.21 -14.64 8.10
N ASP A 72 16.92 -15.73 8.82
CA ASP A 72 15.82 -16.65 8.53
C ASP A 72 14.70 -16.46 9.58
N PRO A 73 13.53 -15.87 9.24
CA PRO A 73 12.42 -15.75 10.17
C PRO A 73 11.79 -17.11 10.49
N PHE A 74 11.22 -17.25 11.69
CA PHE A 74 10.46 -18.42 12.10
C PHE A 74 9.22 -18.07 12.93
N VAL A 75 8.21 -18.93 12.87
CA VAL A 75 7.13 -19.00 13.87
C VAL A 75 7.50 -20.12 14.84
N TYR A 76 7.22 -19.96 16.13
CA TYR A 76 7.54 -20.97 17.12
C TYR A 76 6.41 -21.27 18.11
N THR A 77 6.44 -22.49 18.63
CA THR A 77 5.77 -22.85 19.87
C THR A 77 6.82 -23.14 20.93
N TYR A 78 6.55 -22.79 22.18
CA TYR A 78 7.43 -23.06 23.31
C TYR A 78 6.64 -23.64 24.46
N GLN A 79 7.20 -24.68 25.10
CA GLN A 79 6.57 -25.36 26.21
C GLN A 79 7.61 -25.70 27.28
N VAL A 80 7.36 -25.28 28.51
CA VAL A 80 8.14 -25.75 29.67
C VAL A 80 7.76 -27.20 29.96
N THR A 81 8.75 -28.10 29.93
CA THR A 81 8.57 -29.56 30.09
C THR A 81 8.99 -30.05 31.49
N GLY A 82 9.70 -29.23 32.24
CA GLY A 82 10.15 -29.50 33.60
C GLY A 82 10.74 -28.26 34.25
N ALA A 83 11.21 -28.36 35.49
CA ALA A 83 11.72 -27.21 36.25
C ALA A 83 12.88 -26.50 35.54
N THR A 84 13.75 -27.26 34.87
CA THR A 84 14.92 -26.74 34.14
C THR A 84 14.90 -27.13 32.66
N THR A 85 13.77 -27.64 32.15
CA THR A 85 13.69 -28.14 30.77
C THR A 85 12.52 -27.53 30.02
N ALA A 86 12.73 -27.25 28.74
CA ALA A 86 11.69 -26.78 27.84
C ALA A 86 11.93 -27.28 26.42
N SER A 87 10.89 -27.28 25.61
CA SER A 87 10.97 -27.62 24.19
C SER A 87 10.44 -26.47 23.34
N ALA A 88 11.03 -26.26 22.17
CA ALA A 88 10.57 -25.30 21.18
C ALA A 88 10.53 -25.92 19.78
N VAL A 89 9.51 -25.57 19.00
CA VAL A 89 9.42 -25.96 17.58
C VAL A 89 9.50 -24.70 16.75
N LEU A 90 10.59 -24.51 16.01
CA LEU A 90 10.83 -23.34 15.16
C LEU A 90 10.53 -23.70 13.70
N THR A 91 9.48 -23.13 13.14
CA THR A 91 9.02 -23.35 11.77
C THR A 91 9.49 -22.22 10.86
N PHE A 92 10.44 -22.53 9.97
CA PHE A 92 11.00 -21.59 9.00
C PHE A 92 10.20 -21.55 7.69
N LYS A 93 9.65 -22.70 7.29
CA LYS A 93 8.75 -22.83 6.13
C LYS A 93 7.66 -23.84 6.46
N VAL A 94 6.41 -23.38 6.48
CA VAL A 94 5.22 -24.21 6.76
C VAL A 94 5.24 -25.47 5.90
N ASN A 95 5.01 -26.62 6.52
CA ASN A 95 5.01 -27.96 5.90
C ASN A 95 6.31 -28.33 5.15
N ARG A 96 7.40 -27.61 5.41
CA ARG A 96 8.68 -27.85 4.73
C ARG A 96 9.84 -27.89 5.71
N LYS A 97 10.24 -26.78 6.31
CA LYS A 97 11.50 -26.69 7.09
C LYS A 97 11.18 -26.27 8.54
N TRP A 98 11.56 -27.08 9.51
CA TRP A 98 11.45 -26.76 10.93
C TRP A 98 12.55 -27.41 11.75
N ASN A 99 12.80 -26.85 12.94
CA ASN A 99 13.72 -27.38 13.93
C ASN A 99 12.98 -27.62 15.24
N GLU A 100 13.27 -28.74 15.90
CA GLU A 100 12.76 -29.06 17.23
C GLU A 100 13.91 -28.98 18.23
N TYR A 101 13.82 -28.05 19.17
CA TYR A 101 14.79 -27.85 20.24
C TYR A 101 14.27 -28.44 21.54
N ASP A 102 15.14 -29.14 22.25
CA ASP A 102 15.00 -29.47 23.66
C ASP A 102 16.11 -28.74 24.44
N PHE A 103 15.71 -27.85 25.34
CA PHE A 103 16.59 -27.03 26.16
C PHE A 103 16.68 -27.58 27.58
N VAL A 104 17.89 -27.56 28.13
CA VAL A 104 18.18 -27.82 29.55
C VAL A 104 18.91 -26.61 30.12
N PHE A 105 18.23 -25.86 30.96
CA PHE A 105 18.75 -24.67 31.61
C PHE A 105 19.65 -25.07 32.78
N VAL A 106 20.89 -24.58 32.76
CA VAL A 106 21.87 -24.75 33.84
C VAL A 106 21.83 -23.53 34.75
N SER A 107 21.66 -22.33 34.16
CA SER A 107 21.40 -21.07 34.85
C SER A 107 20.33 -20.27 34.08
N ASP A 108 19.87 -19.14 34.65
CA ASP A 108 18.95 -18.22 33.96
C ASP A 108 19.53 -17.69 32.64
N THR A 109 20.86 -17.77 32.48
CA THR A 109 21.60 -17.22 31.34
C THR A 109 22.31 -18.27 30.49
N SER A 110 22.20 -19.56 30.81
CA SER A 110 22.95 -20.59 30.09
C SER A 110 22.37 -21.99 30.22
N GLY A 111 22.71 -22.84 29.26
CA GLY A 111 22.32 -24.24 29.30
C GLY A 111 22.88 -25.07 28.16
N THR A 112 22.23 -26.21 27.94
CA THR A 112 22.53 -27.11 26.82
C THR A 112 21.28 -27.35 25.98
N PHE A 113 21.46 -27.61 24.70
CA PHE A 113 20.35 -27.92 23.81
C PHE A 113 20.62 -29.19 23.01
N THR A 114 19.53 -29.85 22.62
CA THR A 114 19.49 -30.80 21.51
C THR A 114 18.57 -30.23 20.44
N VAL A 115 19.02 -30.18 19.19
CA VAL A 115 18.18 -29.77 18.06
C VAL A 115 18.06 -30.91 17.06
N ARG A 116 16.84 -31.17 16.61
CA ARG A 116 16.51 -32.05 15.49
C ARG A 116 16.01 -31.19 14.33
N ARG A 117 16.67 -31.24 13.17
CA ARG A 117 16.26 -30.45 12.00
C ARG A 117 15.52 -31.29 10.99
N PHE A 118 14.51 -30.71 10.35
CA PHE A 118 13.67 -31.38 9.37
C PHE A 118 13.55 -30.53 8.09
N ASP A 119 13.55 -31.20 6.93
CA ASP A 119 13.12 -30.59 5.66
C ASP A 119 12.28 -31.59 4.86
N LYS A 120 11.10 -31.14 4.44
CA LYS A 120 10.01 -31.92 3.81
C LYS A 120 9.61 -33.16 4.61
N GLY A 121 9.56 -33.04 5.94
CA GLY A 121 9.23 -34.16 6.83
C GLY A 121 10.33 -35.19 7.01
N VAL A 122 11.52 -34.96 6.46
CA VAL A 122 12.66 -35.86 6.59
C VAL A 122 13.63 -35.30 7.64
N PRO A 123 13.98 -36.06 8.69
CA PRO A 123 15.05 -35.70 9.62
C PRO A 123 16.36 -35.50 8.85
N LYS A 124 17.03 -34.38 9.09
CA LYS A 124 18.30 -34.04 8.43
C LYS A 124 19.48 -34.40 9.32
N ASP A 125 19.49 -33.89 10.53
CA ASP A 125 20.53 -34.09 11.51
C ASP A 125 19.97 -33.91 12.92
N THR A 126 20.76 -34.36 13.89
CA THR A 126 20.57 -34.06 15.30
C THR A 126 21.89 -33.52 15.83
N LYS A 127 21.84 -32.34 16.41
CA LYS A 127 23.00 -31.63 16.96
C LYS A 127 22.76 -31.39 18.45
N THR A 128 23.84 -31.32 19.20
CA THR A 128 23.83 -30.93 20.60
C THR A 128 24.80 -29.78 20.80
N GLY A 129 24.56 -28.95 21.80
CA GLY A 129 25.44 -27.83 22.07
C GLY A 129 25.13 -27.11 23.38
N THR A 130 25.80 -26.00 23.57
CA THR A 130 25.58 -25.08 24.69
C THR A 130 24.88 -23.82 24.20
N PHE A 131 24.15 -23.16 25.08
CA PHE A 131 23.56 -21.87 24.78
C PHE A 131 23.79 -20.85 25.88
N THR A 132 23.77 -19.56 25.51
CA THR A 132 23.65 -18.43 26.43
C THR A 132 22.40 -17.61 26.13
N VAL A 133 21.83 -17.03 27.18
CA VAL A 133 20.59 -16.24 27.12
C VAL A 133 20.90 -14.80 27.47
N ALA A 134 20.36 -13.86 26.69
CA ALA A 134 20.42 -12.43 26.95
C ALA A 134 19.05 -11.78 26.69
N ASP A 135 18.75 -10.70 27.41
CA ASP A 135 17.60 -9.86 27.10
C ASP A 135 17.77 -9.23 25.70
N ASN A 136 16.70 -9.26 24.91
CA ASN A 136 16.67 -8.70 23.56
C ASN A 136 16.38 -7.17 23.57
N SER A 137 16.55 -6.50 24.71
CA SER A 137 16.11 -5.13 25.00
C SER A 137 16.82 -4.02 24.21
N ASP A 138 17.59 -4.35 23.17
CA ASP A 138 18.36 -3.38 22.37
C ASP A 138 18.18 -3.55 20.85
N ILE A 139 17.32 -4.48 20.37
CA ILE A 139 17.20 -4.77 18.93
C ILE A 139 15.73 -4.84 18.49
N LEU A 140 15.17 -3.67 18.17
CA LEU A 140 14.11 -3.58 17.17
C LEU A 140 14.66 -4.05 15.81
N ASP A 141 13.96 -5.03 15.26
CA ASP A 141 14.44 -6.01 14.29
C ASP A 141 15.02 -5.43 12.97
N PRO A 142 16.16 -5.95 12.44
CA PRO A 142 16.55 -5.81 11.04
C PRO A 142 15.45 -6.08 10.00
N ILE A 143 14.42 -6.88 10.31
CA ILE A 143 13.31 -7.19 9.39
C ILE A 143 12.25 -6.10 9.42
N ALA A 144 12.09 -5.36 10.52
CA ALA A 144 11.26 -4.14 10.53
C ALA A 144 12.02 -2.94 9.93
N SER A 145 13.35 -3.01 9.83
CA SER A 145 14.11 -1.97 9.13
C SER A 145 13.67 -1.83 7.66
N GLY A 146 13.68 -0.61 7.16
CA GLY A 146 13.23 -0.32 5.79
C GLY A 146 12.42 0.95 5.72
N PHE A 147 11.62 1.06 4.67
CA PHE A 147 10.75 2.20 4.49
C PHE A 147 9.31 1.75 4.60
N TYR A 148 8.50 2.60 5.20
CA TYR A 148 7.06 2.46 5.33
C TYR A 148 6.42 3.60 4.53
N ASP A 149 5.45 3.25 3.69
CA ASP A 149 4.60 4.21 2.98
C ASP A 149 3.16 3.94 3.37
N GLY A 150 2.39 5.00 3.56
CA GLY A 150 1.01 4.90 3.99
C GLY A 150 0.24 6.17 3.73
N VAL A 151 -0.98 6.16 4.22
CA VAL A 151 -1.93 7.27 4.15
C VAL A 151 -2.39 7.66 5.54
N LEU A 152 -3.00 8.83 5.62
CA LEU A 152 -3.78 9.27 6.76
C LEU A 152 -5.24 9.28 6.32
N ASP A 153 -6.07 8.56 7.05
CA ASP A 153 -7.51 8.47 6.85
C ASP A 153 -8.23 9.33 7.90
N LEU A 154 -9.20 10.14 7.48
CA LEU A 154 -9.98 10.95 8.40
C LEU A 154 -11.10 10.08 8.98
N SER A 155 -10.91 9.57 10.20
CA SER A 155 -11.91 8.74 10.86
C SER A 155 -12.86 9.58 11.71
N ASP A 156 -13.51 10.56 11.10
CA ASP A 156 -14.69 11.18 11.69
C ASP A 156 -15.90 10.47 11.09
N LEU A 157 -16.42 9.45 11.80
CA LEU A 157 -17.66 8.70 11.56
C LEU A 157 -17.46 7.22 11.20
N SER A 158 -18.43 6.42 11.63
CA SER A 158 -18.53 4.98 11.49
C SER A 158 -18.42 4.49 10.04
N GLY A 159 -17.22 4.13 9.60
CA GLY A 159 -16.98 3.47 8.31
C GLY A 159 -15.63 3.86 7.74
N ALA A 160 -14.85 2.89 7.27
CA ALA A 160 -13.64 3.16 6.50
C ALA A 160 -14.06 3.68 5.11
N ASP A 161 -14.24 5.00 4.99
CA ASP A 161 -14.68 5.64 3.74
C ASP A 161 -13.55 5.78 2.71
N ASP A 162 -12.40 5.10 2.86
CA ASP A 162 -11.24 5.14 1.95
C ASP A 162 -10.85 6.56 1.46
N LYS A 163 -11.18 7.58 2.27
CA LYS A 163 -11.01 9.00 1.99
C LYS A 163 -9.74 9.49 2.66
N TYR A 164 -8.64 9.34 1.93
CA TYR A 164 -7.34 9.72 2.44
C TYR A 164 -7.09 11.22 2.34
N GLU A 165 -6.68 11.83 3.45
CA GLU A 165 -6.40 13.27 3.53
C GLU A 165 -4.90 13.56 3.59
N GLY A 166 -4.10 12.55 3.90
CA GLY A 166 -2.67 12.71 4.11
C GLY A 166 -1.82 11.55 3.64
N ARG A 167 -0.51 11.78 3.65
CA ARG A 167 0.50 10.75 3.38
C ARG A 167 1.36 10.56 4.60
N PHE A 168 1.64 9.30 4.93
CA PHE A 168 2.57 8.92 6.00
C PHE A 168 3.78 8.22 5.40
N ARG A 169 5.00 8.62 5.81
CA ARG A 169 6.24 7.97 5.37
C ARG A 169 7.29 7.99 6.46
N ILE A 170 7.82 6.82 6.81
CA ILE A 170 9.00 6.74 7.66
C ILE A 170 10.04 5.77 7.10
N GLY A 171 11.30 6.03 7.41
CA GLY A 171 12.39 5.08 7.27
C GLY A 171 12.82 4.62 8.65
N MET A 172 12.81 3.32 8.89
CA MET A 172 13.24 2.69 10.12
C MET A 172 14.61 2.05 9.95
N SER A 173 15.49 2.32 10.90
CA SER A 173 16.83 1.72 10.96
C SER A 173 16.78 0.32 11.54
N ARG A 174 17.88 -0.42 11.43
CA ARG A 174 18.06 -1.75 12.06
C ARG A 174 18.16 -1.72 13.59
N ARG A 175 18.08 -0.53 14.20
CA ARG A 175 18.11 -0.32 15.66
C ARG A 175 16.80 0.28 16.16
N GLY A 176 15.71 0.17 15.38
CA GLY A 176 14.39 0.70 15.75
C GLY A 176 14.19 2.20 15.66
N GLY A 177 15.27 2.98 15.69
CA GLY A 177 15.18 4.41 15.43
C GLY A 177 14.64 4.68 14.03
N PHE A 178 13.68 5.58 13.91
CA PHE A 178 13.06 5.97 12.66
C PHE A 178 13.12 7.48 12.44
N SER A 179 13.02 7.87 11.17
CA SER A 179 12.81 9.27 10.77
C SER A 179 11.92 9.33 9.55
N GLY A 180 11.13 10.39 9.43
CA GLY A 180 10.18 10.51 8.34
C GLY A 180 9.37 11.78 8.40
N SER A 181 8.19 11.69 7.80
CA SER A 181 7.22 12.77 7.80
C SER A 181 5.83 12.26 7.48
N PHE A 182 4.85 12.98 7.97
CA PHE A 182 3.49 12.92 7.44
C PHE A 182 3.10 14.27 6.85
N LYS A 183 2.10 14.25 5.96
CA LYS A 183 1.51 15.43 5.35
C LYS A 183 0.04 15.47 5.72
N LEU A 184 -0.42 16.58 6.29
CA LEU A 184 -1.84 16.95 6.43
C LEU A 184 -2.05 18.22 5.62
N ASP A 185 -3.10 18.28 4.82
CA ASP A 185 -3.41 19.41 3.93
C ASP A 185 -2.23 19.84 3.03
N ASP A 186 -1.59 20.96 3.35
CA ASP A 186 -0.40 21.50 2.67
C ASP A 186 0.87 21.42 3.53
N ASP A 187 0.75 21.07 4.81
CA ASP A 187 1.84 21.07 5.77
C ASP A 187 2.51 19.71 5.88
N VAL A 188 3.85 19.73 5.94
CA VAL A 188 4.68 18.53 6.09
C VAL A 188 5.33 18.54 7.47
N PHE A 189 4.92 17.60 8.30
CA PHE A 189 5.42 17.42 9.65
C PHE A 189 6.54 16.41 9.67
N LYS A 190 7.67 16.74 10.32
CA LYS A 190 8.79 15.81 10.46
C LYS A 190 8.59 14.96 11.71
N LEU A 191 8.80 13.66 11.57
CA LEU A 191 8.72 12.70 12.66
C LEU A 191 10.08 12.03 12.86
N ARG A 192 10.51 11.91 14.11
CA ARG A 192 11.71 11.18 14.53
C ARG A 192 11.42 10.52 15.86
N GLY A 193 11.90 9.30 16.03
CA GLY A 193 11.65 8.55 17.25
C GLY A 193 12.25 7.16 17.18
N GLY A 194 11.84 6.32 18.10
CA GLY A 194 12.00 4.87 18.07
C GLY A 194 10.76 4.26 18.69
N PHE A 195 10.41 3.05 18.24
CA PHE A 195 9.43 2.25 18.95
C PHE A 195 10.07 1.69 20.23
N ASP A 196 9.27 1.41 21.24
CA ASP A 196 9.71 0.66 22.42
C ASP A 196 9.64 -0.85 22.14
N ASP A 197 10.00 -1.67 23.14
CA ASP A 197 10.00 -3.13 23.04
C ASP A 197 8.59 -3.72 22.84
N SER A 198 7.53 -2.94 23.09
CA SER A 198 6.14 -3.32 22.81
C SER A 198 5.67 -2.85 21.43
N GLY A 199 6.55 -2.24 20.63
CA GLY A 199 6.20 -1.72 19.31
C GLY A 199 5.44 -0.40 19.35
N HIS A 200 5.44 0.33 20.46
CA HIS A 200 4.73 1.59 20.59
C HIS A 200 5.65 2.80 20.46
N HIS A 201 5.14 3.87 19.88
CA HIS A 201 5.79 5.17 19.86
C HIS A 201 4.79 6.27 20.12
N GLN A 202 5.10 7.16 21.05
CA GLN A 202 4.30 8.35 21.32
C GLN A 202 5.17 9.61 21.23
N THR A 203 4.65 10.63 20.57
CA THR A 203 5.27 11.96 20.55
C THR A 203 4.23 13.06 20.34
N GLN A 204 4.68 14.31 20.49
CA GLN A 204 3.86 15.49 20.25
C GLN A 204 4.58 16.48 19.33
N ILE A 205 3.82 17.14 18.47
CA ILE A 205 4.29 18.25 17.64
C ILE A 205 3.42 19.47 17.95
N THR A 206 4.03 20.55 18.44
CA THR A 206 3.35 21.84 18.61
C THR A 206 3.45 22.65 17.33
N LEU A 207 2.29 23.05 16.81
CA LEU A 207 2.13 23.90 15.64
C LEU A 207 2.47 25.36 15.97
N ARG A 208 2.58 26.21 14.94
CA ARG A 208 2.96 27.63 15.12
C ARG A 208 1.89 28.45 15.83
N ASP A 209 0.64 28.06 15.71
CA ASP A 209 -0.53 28.66 16.37
C ASP A 209 -0.73 28.14 17.81
N GLY A 210 0.06 27.15 18.23
CA GLY A 210 0.02 26.57 19.56
C GLY A 210 -0.76 25.25 19.66
N THR A 211 -1.47 24.83 18.60
CA THR A 211 -2.15 23.53 18.55
C THR A 211 -1.15 22.40 18.76
N VAL A 212 -1.51 21.40 19.56
CA VAL A 212 -0.66 20.23 19.81
C VAL A 212 -1.21 19.02 19.09
N LEU A 213 -0.43 18.47 18.17
CA LEU A 213 -0.69 17.17 17.56
C LEU A 213 -0.09 16.08 18.45
N THR A 214 -0.91 15.17 18.96
CA THR A 214 -0.47 13.95 19.64
C THR A 214 -0.42 12.81 18.62
N ILE A 215 0.73 12.14 18.54
CA ILE A 215 0.97 11.04 17.61
C ILE A 215 1.22 9.77 18.41
N ASN A 216 0.36 8.79 18.21
CA ASN A 216 0.48 7.44 18.78
C ASN A 216 0.64 6.45 17.63
N LEU A 217 1.76 5.72 17.59
CA LEU A 217 2.04 4.73 16.55
C LEU A 217 2.28 3.35 17.17
N GLU A 218 1.90 2.34 16.42
CA GLU A 218 2.09 0.93 16.74
C GLU A 218 2.70 0.21 15.54
N LEU A 219 3.79 -0.52 15.78
CA LEU A 219 4.46 -1.36 14.82
C LEU A 219 3.99 -2.80 15.00
N GLU A 220 3.28 -3.34 14.01
CA GLU A 220 2.70 -4.68 14.07
C GLU A 220 3.35 -5.61 13.02
N ALA A 221 3.70 -6.82 13.44
CA ALA A 221 4.13 -7.88 12.54
C ALA A 221 2.92 -8.55 11.87
N ILE A 222 2.90 -8.55 10.55
CA ILE A 222 1.84 -9.18 9.74
C ILE A 222 2.41 -10.38 8.97
N GLU A 223 1.55 -11.15 8.29
CA GLU A 223 1.92 -12.41 7.64
C GLU A 223 3.15 -12.30 6.71
N SER A 224 3.32 -11.17 6.04
CA SER A 224 4.35 -10.98 5.00
C SER A 224 5.25 -9.75 5.21
N GLY A 225 5.42 -9.28 6.46
CA GLY A 225 6.22 -8.09 6.78
C GLY A 225 5.71 -7.36 8.02
N PHE A 226 5.71 -6.03 7.96
CA PHE A 226 5.28 -5.17 9.07
C PHE A 226 4.36 -4.06 8.57
N LYS A 227 3.46 -3.61 9.44
CA LYS A 227 2.71 -2.37 9.24
C LYS A 227 2.91 -1.43 10.42
N ILE A 228 2.66 -0.16 10.19
CA ILE A 228 2.56 0.86 11.22
C ILE A 228 1.13 1.38 11.18
N THR A 229 0.44 1.18 12.30
CA THR A 229 -0.88 1.72 12.55
C THR A 229 -0.80 2.79 13.63
N GLY A 230 -1.87 3.55 13.81
CA GLY A 230 -1.91 4.52 14.88
C GLY A 230 -2.85 5.67 14.60
N GLU A 231 -2.64 6.74 15.34
CA GLU A 231 -3.50 7.90 15.35
C GLU A 231 -2.67 9.18 15.48
N ILE A 232 -3.08 10.20 14.74
CA ILE A 232 -2.63 11.58 14.89
C ILE A 232 -3.87 12.38 15.28
N ALA A 233 -3.86 12.95 16.48
CA ALA A 233 -4.99 13.71 17.01
C ALA A 233 -4.57 15.14 17.36
N ASP A 234 -5.41 16.13 17.07
CA ASP A 234 -5.25 17.47 17.62
C ASP A 234 -5.92 17.62 19.00
N ASP A 235 -5.71 18.75 19.65
CA ASP A 235 -6.33 19.08 20.94
C ASP A 235 -7.83 19.43 20.83
N SER A 236 -8.34 19.53 19.61
CA SER A 236 -9.72 19.89 19.28
C SER A 236 -10.61 18.67 19.00
N GLY A 237 -10.02 17.47 18.94
CA GLY A 237 -10.71 16.21 18.74
C GLY A 237 -10.83 15.78 17.28
N HIS A 238 -10.02 16.32 16.36
CA HIS A 238 -9.86 15.73 15.03
C HIS A 238 -8.84 14.59 15.09
N HIS A 239 -9.17 13.46 14.47
CA HIS A 239 -8.37 12.24 14.52
C HIS A 239 -8.09 11.71 13.12
N PHE A 240 -6.81 11.43 12.84
CA PHE A 240 -6.37 10.79 11.62
C PHE A 240 -5.78 9.42 11.92
N VAL A 241 -6.30 8.39 11.26
CA VAL A 241 -5.78 7.03 11.38
C VAL A 241 -4.58 6.87 10.45
N VAL A 242 -3.50 6.32 10.99
CA VAL A 242 -2.32 5.93 10.23
C VAL A 242 -2.51 4.50 9.74
N ASP A 243 -2.44 4.28 8.42
CA ASP A 243 -2.33 2.95 7.80
C ASP A 243 -1.12 2.95 6.87
N SER A 244 -0.06 2.24 7.25
CA SER A 244 1.20 2.20 6.52
C SER A 244 1.82 0.82 6.48
N ASP A 245 2.19 0.37 5.27
CA ASP A 245 2.86 -0.91 5.08
C ASP A 245 4.36 -0.74 4.87
N GLN A 246 5.12 -1.74 5.31
CA GLN A 246 6.51 -1.88 4.94
C GLN A 246 6.65 -2.08 3.42
N ARG A 247 7.61 -1.40 2.82
CA ARG A 247 7.99 -1.61 1.42
C ARG A 247 8.75 -2.93 1.28
N THR A 248 8.08 -3.95 0.78
CA THR A 248 8.65 -5.29 0.62
C THR A 248 9.08 -5.62 -0.82
N PHE A 249 8.51 -4.95 -1.84
CA PHE A 249 8.85 -5.22 -3.23
C PHE A 249 10.22 -4.66 -3.63
N ASP A 250 11.03 -5.52 -4.26
CA ASP A 250 12.32 -5.20 -4.85
C ASP A 250 12.46 -5.90 -6.20
N ARG A 251 12.91 -5.16 -7.22
CA ARG A 251 12.98 -5.66 -8.61
C ARG A 251 13.77 -6.97 -8.77
N LYS A 252 14.74 -7.25 -7.89
CA LYS A 252 15.60 -8.43 -7.99
C LYS A 252 15.24 -9.50 -6.95
N LYS A 253 14.97 -9.08 -5.72
CA LYS A 253 14.81 -9.99 -4.57
C LYS A 253 13.37 -10.40 -4.32
N ASN A 254 12.42 -9.50 -4.59
CA ASN A 254 11.00 -9.74 -4.39
C ASN A 254 10.19 -8.94 -5.43
N PRO A 255 10.23 -9.33 -6.72
CA PRO A 255 9.61 -8.55 -7.76
C PRO A 255 8.08 -8.53 -7.60
N ALA A 256 7.47 -7.37 -7.81
CA ALA A 256 6.01 -7.21 -7.75
C ALA A 256 5.32 -8.04 -8.86
N PRO A 257 4.42 -8.99 -8.51
CA PRO A 257 3.66 -9.77 -9.51
C PRO A 257 2.78 -8.92 -10.42
N GLN A 258 2.33 -7.77 -9.94
CA GLN A 258 1.49 -6.80 -10.65
C GLN A 258 2.28 -5.97 -11.69
N ALA A 259 3.57 -6.24 -11.89
CA ALA A 259 4.40 -5.47 -12.82
C ALA A 259 3.87 -5.55 -14.25
N GLY A 260 3.60 -4.40 -14.86
CA GLY A 260 2.93 -4.34 -16.15
C GLY A 260 2.48 -2.95 -16.55
N ARG A 261 1.72 -2.87 -17.64
CA ARG A 261 1.00 -1.67 -18.06
C ARG A 261 -0.49 -1.96 -17.96
N TYR A 262 -1.25 -0.93 -17.62
CA TYR A 262 -2.68 -1.00 -17.44
C TYR A 262 -3.32 0.25 -18.02
N THR A 263 -4.52 0.08 -18.54
CA THR A 263 -5.48 1.15 -18.83
C THR A 263 -6.60 1.05 -17.81
N MET A 264 -7.15 2.17 -17.38
CA MET A 264 -8.22 2.20 -16.39
C MET A 264 -9.17 3.34 -16.69
N VAL A 265 -10.45 3.04 -16.55
CA VAL A 265 -11.56 3.98 -16.67
C VAL A 265 -12.04 4.28 -15.26
N ILE A 266 -12.24 5.57 -14.96
CA ILE A 266 -12.97 6.01 -13.76
C ILE A 266 -14.35 6.35 -14.28
N THR A 267 -15.36 5.57 -13.94
CA THR A 267 -16.65 5.67 -14.58
C THR A 267 -17.31 7.02 -14.26
N GLY A 268 -18.08 7.53 -15.20
CA GLY A 268 -18.85 8.76 -15.05
C GLY A 268 -20.04 8.58 -14.11
N ASP A 269 -20.65 7.39 -14.17
CA ASP A 269 -21.72 6.96 -13.29
C ASP A 269 -21.21 6.72 -11.86
N GLY A 270 -21.87 7.34 -10.89
CA GLY A 270 -21.57 7.17 -9.47
C GLY A 270 -22.33 5.99 -8.86
N SER A 271 -22.16 5.83 -7.54
CA SER A 271 -23.12 5.08 -6.72
C SER A 271 -24.56 5.59 -6.99
N PRO A 272 -25.60 4.74 -6.92
CA PRO A 272 -26.99 5.11 -7.22
C PRO A 272 -27.51 6.35 -6.47
N ALA A 273 -26.87 6.74 -5.37
CA ALA A 273 -27.19 7.91 -4.56
C ALA A 273 -26.65 9.24 -5.14
N GLN A 274 -25.77 9.22 -6.14
CA GLN A 274 -25.07 10.40 -6.65
C GLN A 274 -25.20 10.54 -8.17
N THR A 275 -26.32 11.11 -8.62
CA THR A 275 -26.53 11.48 -10.03
C THR A 275 -25.73 12.75 -10.34
N LEU A 276 -24.54 12.59 -10.90
CA LEU A 276 -23.74 13.69 -11.45
C LEU A 276 -23.32 13.29 -12.86
N ASP A 277 -23.80 14.04 -13.84
CA ASP A 277 -23.47 13.84 -15.25
C ASP A 277 -22.04 14.28 -15.50
N VAL A 278 -21.15 13.30 -15.60
CA VAL A 278 -19.75 13.51 -15.91
C VAL A 278 -19.28 12.39 -16.81
N GLY A 279 -18.46 12.70 -17.81
CA GLY A 279 -17.87 11.69 -18.68
C GLY A 279 -16.90 10.77 -17.93
N ASP A 280 -16.41 9.72 -18.59
CA ASP A 280 -15.48 8.80 -17.96
C ASP A 280 -14.06 9.39 -17.87
N GLY A 281 -13.44 9.23 -16.70
CA GLY A 281 -12.01 9.44 -16.53
C GLY A 281 -11.19 8.38 -17.27
N ALA A 282 -10.06 8.81 -17.84
CA ALA A 282 -9.18 8.01 -18.66
C ALA A 282 -7.78 7.96 -18.05
N VAL A 283 -7.31 6.77 -17.67
CA VAL A 283 -6.08 6.57 -16.92
C VAL A 283 -5.17 5.55 -17.58
N VAL A 284 -3.89 5.89 -17.68
CA VAL A 284 -2.82 4.94 -18.02
C VAL A 284 -1.90 4.75 -16.82
N LEU A 285 -1.60 3.50 -16.52
CA LEU A 285 -0.86 3.10 -15.33
C LEU A 285 0.26 2.14 -15.72
N SER A 286 1.40 2.25 -15.03
CA SER A 286 2.50 1.30 -15.17
C SER A 286 3.04 0.92 -13.81
N VAL A 287 3.16 -0.37 -13.55
CA VAL A 287 3.77 -0.92 -12.33
C VAL A 287 5.15 -1.45 -12.69
N GLY A 288 6.18 -0.92 -12.04
CA GLY A 288 7.53 -1.47 -12.17
C GLY A 288 7.73 -2.70 -11.30
N GLY A 289 8.71 -3.55 -11.64
CA GLY A 289 9.02 -4.76 -10.85
C GLY A 289 9.43 -4.53 -9.40
N GLY A 290 9.72 -3.30 -8.98
CA GLY A 290 9.92 -2.94 -7.56
C GLY A 290 8.66 -2.38 -6.88
N GLY A 291 7.47 -2.60 -7.44
CA GLY A 291 6.19 -2.17 -6.86
C GLY A 291 5.89 -0.67 -6.99
N LEU A 292 6.66 0.12 -7.74
CA LEU A 292 6.31 1.53 -7.98
C LEU A 292 5.34 1.65 -9.16
N ALA A 293 4.10 2.03 -8.87
CA ALA A 293 3.10 2.43 -9.83
C ALA A 293 3.27 3.90 -10.22
N ARG A 294 3.25 4.18 -11.53
CA ARG A 294 3.17 5.53 -12.11
C ARG A 294 1.86 5.65 -12.88
N ILE A 295 1.10 6.67 -12.53
CA ILE A 295 -0.25 6.90 -13.02
C ILE A 295 -0.28 8.25 -13.72
N LEU A 296 -0.85 8.27 -14.92
CA LEU A 296 -1.19 9.49 -15.65
C LEU A 296 -2.66 9.40 -16.01
N GLY A 297 -3.45 10.39 -15.57
CA GLY A 297 -4.89 10.35 -15.73
C GLY A 297 -5.47 11.67 -16.22
N ARG A 298 -6.66 11.56 -16.79
CA ARG A 298 -7.61 12.64 -17.00
C ARG A 298 -8.90 12.22 -16.30
N LEU A 299 -9.47 13.11 -15.52
CA LEU A 299 -10.76 12.86 -14.89
C LEU A 299 -11.88 13.14 -15.91
N GLY A 300 -13.09 12.76 -15.55
CA GLY A 300 -14.27 12.95 -16.39
C GLY A 300 -14.56 14.41 -16.72
N ASP A 301 -14.08 15.36 -15.90
CA ASP A 301 -14.15 16.80 -16.15
C ASP A 301 -13.01 17.34 -17.05
N GLY A 302 -12.16 16.44 -17.54
CA GLY A 302 -10.98 16.70 -18.36
C GLY A 302 -9.72 17.17 -17.63
N SER A 303 -9.77 17.30 -16.31
CA SER A 303 -8.64 17.73 -15.49
C SER A 303 -7.55 16.68 -15.46
N LYS A 304 -6.31 17.10 -15.68
CA LYS A 304 -5.15 16.19 -15.70
C LYS A 304 -4.62 15.96 -14.29
N TRP A 305 -4.17 14.74 -14.02
CA TRP A 305 -3.52 14.40 -12.77
C TRP A 305 -2.46 13.31 -12.98
N SER A 306 -1.58 13.15 -11.99
CA SER A 306 -0.54 12.13 -12.01
C SER A 306 -0.20 11.72 -10.61
N ALA A 307 0.08 10.44 -10.41
CA ALA A 307 0.50 9.91 -9.11
C ALA A 307 1.68 8.96 -9.26
N ALA A 308 2.50 8.90 -8.21
CA ALA A 308 3.51 7.89 -8.01
C ALA A 308 3.25 7.24 -6.65
N ILE A 309 2.87 5.96 -6.69
CA ILE A 309 2.37 5.21 -5.54
C ILE A 309 3.11 3.88 -5.49
N ARG A 310 3.48 3.42 -4.31
CA ARG A 310 4.03 2.07 -4.15
C ARG A 310 2.90 1.12 -3.80
N LEU A 311 2.98 -0.08 -4.35
CA LEU A 311 2.11 -1.17 -3.94
C LEU A 311 2.32 -1.45 -2.46
N ARG A 312 1.21 -1.74 -1.81
CA ARG A 312 1.15 -2.30 -0.48
C ARG A 312 1.67 -3.72 -0.49
N GLN A 313 1.92 -4.28 0.69
CA GLN A 313 2.56 -5.59 0.81
C GLN A 313 1.70 -6.72 0.21
N ASN A 314 0.37 -6.58 0.29
CA ASN A 314 -0.60 -7.48 -0.33
C ASN A 314 -0.72 -7.30 -1.85
N GLY A 315 -0.06 -6.30 -2.43
CA GLY A 315 -0.05 -6.04 -3.86
C GLY A 315 -1.16 -5.12 -4.37
N ASP A 316 -2.04 -4.61 -3.51
CA ASP A 316 -2.97 -3.54 -3.84
C ASP A 316 -2.25 -2.17 -3.83
N MET A 317 -2.98 -1.08 -4.13
CA MET A 317 -2.46 0.26 -3.92
C MET A 317 -3.49 1.23 -3.33
N THR A 318 -2.97 2.12 -2.50
CA THR A 318 -3.72 3.24 -1.96
C THR A 318 -3.44 4.51 -2.77
N LEU A 319 -4.44 4.97 -3.50
CA LEU A 319 -4.37 6.14 -4.34
C LEU A 319 -4.67 7.40 -3.53
N LEU A 320 -3.83 8.43 -3.71
CA LEU A 320 -4.07 9.78 -3.22
C LEU A 320 -3.34 10.77 -4.12
N SER A 321 -4.05 11.71 -4.72
CA SER A 321 -3.47 12.79 -5.52
C SER A 321 -4.23 14.09 -5.31
N ASP A 322 -3.48 15.15 -5.02
CA ASP A 322 -4.01 16.52 -5.02
C ASP A 322 -4.45 16.89 -6.44
N LEU A 323 -5.62 17.52 -6.55
CA LEU A 323 -6.22 18.05 -7.78
C LEU A 323 -6.41 19.56 -7.70
N TYR A 324 -6.75 20.19 -8.82
CA TYR A 324 -7.29 21.56 -8.83
C TYR A 324 -6.41 22.64 -8.17
N ARG A 325 -5.08 22.47 -8.22
CA ARG A 325 -4.11 23.30 -7.48
C ARG A 325 -4.23 23.13 -5.96
N ARG A 326 -4.44 21.88 -5.52
CA ARG A 326 -4.52 21.40 -4.14
C ARG A 326 -5.76 21.78 -3.35
N THR A 327 -6.85 22.10 -4.05
CA THR A 327 -8.14 22.44 -3.44
C THR A 327 -9.18 21.35 -3.59
N GLY A 328 -8.81 20.22 -4.20
CA GLY A 328 -9.58 18.98 -4.20
C GLY A 328 -8.63 17.80 -4.38
N SER A 329 -9.17 16.60 -4.48
CA SER A 329 -8.39 15.36 -4.45
C SER A 329 -9.06 14.24 -5.22
N ILE A 330 -8.25 13.24 -5.58
CA ILE A 330 -8.73 11.90 -5.88
C ILE A 330 -8.00 10.92 -4.97
N SER A 331 -8.75 10.04 -4.31
CA SER A 331 -8.26 9.06 -3.36
C SER A 331 -9.05 7.75 -3.44
N GLY A 332 -8.54 6.67 -2.87
CA GLY A 332 -9.24 5.40 -2.78
C GLY A 332 -8.33 4.20 -2.98
N ARG A 333 -8.85 2.98 -2.77
CA ARG A 333 -8.08 1.74 -2.90
C ARG A 333 -8.29 1.13 -4.29
N LEU A 334 -7.22 0.61 -4.87
CA LEU A 334 -7.25 -0.16 -6.11
C LEU A 334 -6.62 -1.53 -5.90
N GLU A 335 -7.35 -2.58 -6.26
CA GLU A 335 -6.94 -3.98 -6.13
C GLU A 335 -6.62 -4.58 -7.51
N PHE A 336 -5.53 -5.34 -7.59
CA PHE A 336 -5.19 -6.11 -8.79
C PHE A 336 -5.76 -7.51 -8.67
N ARG A 337 -6.80 -7.80 -9.45
CA ARG A 337 -7.47 -9.10 -9.46
C ARG A 337 -8.02 -9.39 -10.85
N ASP A 338 -8.00 -10.65 -11.26
CA ASP A 338 -8.58 -11.09 -12.52
C ASP A 338 -10.07 -11.38 -12.32
N VAL A 339 -10.92 -10.48 -12.81
CA VAL A 339 -12.36 -10.65 -12.91
C VAL A 339 -12.67 -10.96 -14.39
N PRO A 340 -12.98 -12.22 -14.74
CA PRO A 340 -13.08 -12.66 -16.12
C PRO A 340 -14.01 -11.78 -16.97
N GLY A 341 -13.46 -11.20 -18.05
CA GLY A 341 -14.18 -10.34 -18.98
C GLY A 341 -14.52 -8.93 -18.45
N VAL A 342 -14.12 -8.60 -17.22
CA VAL A 342 -14.51 -7.34 -16.57
C VAL A 342 -13.30 -6.48 -16.22
N SER A 343 -12.34 -7.01 -15.44
CA SER A 343 -11.29 -6.21 -14.82
C SER A 343 -10.02 -7.02 -14.53
N HIS A 344 -8.87 -6.33 -14.55
CA HIS A 344 -7.60 -6.76 -13.98
C HIS A 344 -7.12 -5.84 -12.85
N LEU A 345 -7.81 -4.73 -12.63
CA LEU A 345 -7.50 -3.66 -11.69
C LEU A 345 -8.78 -2.87 -11.44
N ASP A 346 -9.31 -2.87 -10.23
CA ASP A 346 -10.54 -2.13 -9.92
C ASP A 346 -10.56 -1.61 -8.48
N GLY A 347 -11.53 -0.74 -8.19
CA GLY A 347 -11.76 -0.20 -6.87
C GLY A 347 -12.74 0.96 -6.87
N ILE A 348 -12.89 1.60 -5.71
CA ILE A 348 -13.73 2.80 -5.54
C ILE A 348 -12.80 3.97 -5.26
N LEU A 349 -13.06 5.08 -5.94
CA LEU A 349 -12.30 6.32 -5.80
C LEU A 349 -13.22 7.47 -5.35
N HIS A 350 -12.78 8.19 -4.33
CA HIS A 350 -13.37 9.45 -3.90
C HIS A 350 -12.77 10.58 -4.72
N TRP A 351 -13.61 11.45 -5.26
CA TRP A 351 -13.23 12.54 -6.13
C TRP A 351 -13.89 13.83 -5.67
N ILE A 352 -13.05 14.75 -5.20
CA ILE A 352 -13.47 16.04 -4.67
C ILE A 352 -13.07 17.13 -5.64
N ARG A 353 -14.06 17.88 -6.11
CA ARG A 353 -13.88 19.12 -6.88
C ARG A 353 -14.43 20.30 -6.08
N PRO A 354 -13.62 21.34 -5.82
CA PRO A 354 -14.09 22.51 -5.08
C PRO A 354 -15.00 23.40 -5.93
N ALA A 355 -15.93 24.07 -5.25
CA ALA A 355 -16.77 25.09 -5.85
C ALA A 355 -15.93 26.25 -6.42
N GLY A 356 -16.38 26.83 -7.53
CA GLY A 356 -15.74 27.96 -8.19
C GLY A 356 -14.45 27.63 -8.96
N PHE A 357 -13.97 26.38 -8.94
CA PHE A 357 -12.79 26.01 -9.73
C PHE A 357 -13.04 26.20 -11.24
N GLY A 358 -12.17 26.96 -11.89
CA GLY A 358 -12.29 27.22 -13.33
C GLY A 358 -13.42 28.18 -13.70
N ALA A 359 -14.03 28.89 -12.74
CA ALA A 359 -15.12 29.84 -13.01
C ALA A 359 -14.76 30.93 -14.04
N ALA A 360 -13.48 31.30 -14.15
CA ALA A 360 -12.98 32.26 -15.14
C ALA A 360 -12.75 31.67 -16.55
N SER A 361 -13.00 30.37 -16.76
CA SER A 361 -12.90 29.71 -18.07
C SER A 361 -13.97 30.23 -19.03
N ARG A 362 -13.72 30.17 -20.34
CA ARG A 362 -14.74 30.45 -21.37
C ARG A 362 -15.89 29.45 -21.36
N ASN A 363 -15.65 28.25 -20.85
CA ASN A 363 -16.64 27.22 -20.61
C ASN A 363 -16.41 26.64 -19.20
N PRO A 364 -16.97 27.26 -18.15
CA PRO A 364 -16.82 26.76 -16.79
C PRO A 364 -17.57 25.45 -16.61
N LEU A 365 -16.86 24.39 -16.24
CA LEU A 365 -17.45 23.09 -15.93
C LEU A 365 -17.71 22.97 -14.42
N TYR A 366 -18.85 22.39 -14.03
CA TYR A 366 -19.16 22.02 -12.63
C TYR A 366 -18.84 23.13 -11.62
N GLN A 367 -19.40 24.33 -11.82
CA GLN A 367 -19.10 25.50 -10.97
C GLN A 367 -19.45 25.28 -9.49
N GLY A 368 -20.47 24.46 -9.20
CA GLY A 368 -20.86 24.12 -7.83
C GLY A 368 -19.86 23.25 -7.07
N GLY A 369 -18.88 22.65 -7.77
CA GLY A 369 -18.06 21.59 -7.18
C GLY A 369 -18.87 20.33 -6.89
N PHE A 370 -18.22 19.33 -6.32
CA PHE A 370 -18.83 18.08 -5.86
C PHE A 370 -17.83 17.27 -4.99
N ASP A 371 -18.35 16.36 -4.18
CA ASP A 371 -17.61 15.31 -3.47
C ASP A 371 -18.33 13.99 -3.78
N VAL A 372 -17.68 13.12 -4.55
CA VAL A 372 -18.33 11.94 -5.11
C VAL A 372 -17.49 10.67 -5.08
N GLU A 373 -18.15 9.52 -5.03
CA GLU A 373 -17.53 8.21 -5.24
C GLU A 373 -17.69 7.77 -6.70
N ARG A 374 -16.65 7.15 -7.26
CA ARG A 374 -16.62 6.60 -8.61
C ARG A 374 -15.97 5.23 -8.64
N THR A 375 -16.51 4.37 -9.50
CA THR A 375 -15.91 3.06 -9.75
C THR A 375 -14.72 3.23 -10.69
N ALA A 376 -13.62 2.55 -10.38
CA ALA A 376 -12.50 2.40 -11.29
C ALA A 376 -12.47 0.97 -11.82
N VAL A 377 -12.35 0.81 -13.14
CA VAL A 377 -12.23 -0.51 -13.79
C VAL A 377 -11.11 -0.46 -14.82
N GLY A 378 -10.21 -1.42 -14.77
CA GLY A 378 -8.99 -1.42 -15.54
C GLY A 378 -8.66 -2.75 -16.17
N SER A 379 -7.84 -2.69 -17.22
CA SER A 379 -7.34 -3.84 -17.96
C SER A 379 -5.83 -3.80 -17.97
N SER A 380 -5.19 -4.97 -17.80
CA SER A 380 -3.83 -5.15 -18.28
C SER A 380 -3.75 -4.74 -19.75
N TYR A 381 -2.66 -4.09 -20.12
CA TYR A 381 -2.46 -3.51 -21.43
C TYR A 381 -1.18 -4.03 -22.08
N VAL A 382 -1.34 -4.71 -23.21
CA VAL A 382 -0.24 -5.14 -24.07
C VAL A 382 -0.36 -4.39 -25.39
N ALA A 383 0.67 -3.59 -25.70
CA ALA A 383 0.74 -2.91 -26.99
C ALA A 383 0.71 -3.97 -28.12
N PRO A 384 -0.21 -3.84 -29.09
CA PRO A 384 -0.35 -4.84 -30.14
C PRO A 384 0.91 -4.92 -31.01
N ASN A 385 1.22 -6.13 -31.45
CA ASN A 385 2.22 -6.33 -32.49
C ASN A 385 1.83 -5.63 -33.79
N ARG A 386 2.81 -5.36 -34.65
CA ARG A 386 2.55 -4.76 -35.96
C ARG A 386 1.58 -5.64 -36.77
N GLY A 387 0.51 -5.04 -37.26
CA GLY A 387 -0.53 -5.77 -38.03
C GLY A 387 -1.66 -6.34 -37.18
N VAL A 388 -1.60 -6.20 -35.86
CA VAL A 388 -2.67 -6.61 -34.94
C VAL A 388 -3.43 -5.37 -34.47
N ARG A 389 -4.77 -5.45 -34.45
CA ARG A 389 -5.62 -4.38 -33.91
C ARG A 389 -5.47 -4.31 -32.39
N LEU A 390 -5.60 -3.10 -31.84
CA LEU A 390 -5.53 -2.87 -30.39
C LEU A 390 -6.81 -3.29 -29.66
N ILE A 391 -7.94 -3.32 -30.37
CA ILE A 391 -9.23 -3.90 -29.98
C ILE A 391 -9.49 -5.06 -30.94
N ASP A 392 -9.87 -6.22 -30.41
CA ASP A 392 -10.18 -7.39 -31.24
C ASP A 392 -11.56 -7.22 -31.89
N LEU A 393 -11.55 -6.69 -33.11
CA LEU A 393 -12.74 -6.42 -33.92
C LEU A 393 -12.70 -7.23 -35.20
N ALA A 394 -13.88 -7.60 -35.70
CA ALA A 394 -14.06 -8.33 -36.94
C ALA A 394 -13.26 -7.70 -38.09
N ASP A 395 -12.70 -8.53 -38.97
CA ASP A 395 -11.98 -8.07 -40.16
C ASP A 395 -12.96 -7.71 -41.28
N ALA A 396 -13.68 -6.61 -41.08
CA ALA A 396 -14.67 -6.07 -41.99
C ALA A 396 -14.60 -4.54 -42.02
N ASP A 397 -15.20 -3.94 -43.06
CA ASP A 397 -15.50 -2.51 -43.07
C ASP A 397 -16.55 -2.18 -41.99
N ALA A 398 -16.54 -0.93 -41.52
CA ALA A 398 -17.45 -0.44 -40.48
C ALA A 398 -17.43 -1.28 -39.19
N ASN A 399 -16.27 -1.86 -38.84
CA ASN A 399 -16.11 -2.73 -37.67
C ASN A 399 -15.97 -2.01 -36.32
N LEU A 400 -16.06 -0.68 -36.31
CA LEU A 400 -15.90 0.16 -35.12
C LEU A 400 -17.08 1.12 -35.02
N LYS A 401 -17.70 1.19 -33.85
CA LYS A 401 -18.68 2.23 -33.50
C LYS A 401 -18.09 3.15 -32.46
N VAL A 402 -18.31 4.45 -32.64
CA VAL A 402 -18.02 5.49 -31.65
C VAL A 402 -19.33 6.14 -31.26
N SER A 403 -19.68 6.08 -29.97
CA SER A 403 -20.92 6.62 -29.43
C SER A 403 -20.60 7.79 -28.49
N PHE A 404 -21.35 8.89 -28.62
CA PHE A 404 -21.28 10.06 -27.74
C PHE A 404 -22.60 10.23 -27.03
N ASN A 405 -22.58 10.28 -25.69
CA ASN A 405 -23.79 10.41 -24.87
C ASN A 405 -23.62 11.53 -23.84
N ASP A 406 -24.73 12.09 -23.36
CA ASP A 406 -24.79 13.14 -22.34
C ASP A 406 -24.01 14.41 -22.72
N GLY A 407 -23.37 15.10 -21.77
CA GLY A 407 -22.55 16.28 -22.06
C GLY A 407 -23.32 17.48 -22.62
N GLY A 408 -24.64 17.51 -22.43
CA GLY A 408 -25.53 18.53 -22.99
C GLY A 408 -25.93 18.28 -24.46
N LEU A 409 -25.66 17.10 -25.02
CA LEU A 409 -26.25 16.68 -26.30
C LEU A 409 -27.76 16.44 -26.11
N PRO A 410 -28.62 16.79 -27.10
CA PRO A 410 -30.05 16.53 -27.00
C PRO A 410 -30.41 15.05 -27.20
N ALA A 411 -29.55 14.29 -27.86
CA ALA A 411 -29.62 12.84 -28.04
C ALA A 411 -28.22 12.29 -28.26
N GLY A 412 -28.02 11.00 -28.00
CA GLY A 412 -26.75 10.34 -28.29
C GLY A 412 -26.45 10.30 -29.80
N GLU A 413 -25.17 10.43 -30.15
CA GLU A 413 -24.68 10.35 -31.53
C GLU A 413 -23.84 9.07 -31.71
N GLU A 414 -24.03 8.37 -32.83
CA GLU A 414 -23.27 7.17 -33.16
C GLU A 414 -22.62 7.30 -34.54
N HIS A 415 -21.35 6.91 -34.64
CA HIS A 415 -20.57 6.99 -35.87
C HIS A 415 -19.88 5.67 -36.16
N LEU A 416 -20.05 5.18 -37.39
CA LEU A 416 -19.43 3.95 -37.85
C LEU A 416 -18.12 4.25 -38.59
N GLY A 417 -17.06 3.60 -38.16
CA GLY A 417 -15.73 3.68 -38.75
C GLY A 417 -15.10 2.31 -38.93
N THR A 418 -13.94 2.30 -39.56
CA THR A 418 -13.14 1.08 -39.74
C THR A 418 -11.82 1.23 -39.00
N LEU A 419 -11.60 0.38 -37.99
CA LEU A 419 -10.29 0.17 -37.38
C LEU A 419 -9.49 -0.79 -38.27
N THR A 420 -8.47 -0.27 -38.92
CA THR A 420 -7.56 -1.08 -39.74
C THR A 420 -6.58 -1.89 -38.89
N THR A 421 -5.98 -2.94 -39.46
CA THR A 421 -4.90 -3.73 -38.84
C THR A 421 -3.63 -2.92 -38.53
N ARG A 422 -3.53 -1.68 -39.01
CA ARG A 422 -2.46 -0.72 -38.66
C ARG A 422 -2.84 0.22 -37.52
N ASN A 423 -3.95 -0.03 -36.82
CA ASN A 423 -4.49 0.82 -35.76
C ASN A 423 -4.80 2.26 -36.21
N ARG A 424 -5.10 2.43 -37.50
CA ARG A 424 -5.65 3.67 -38.06
C ARG A 424 -7.16 3.52 -38.16
N VAL A 425 -7.88 4.53 -37.68
CA VAL A 425 -9.34 4.64 -37.84
C VAL A 425 -9.65 5.43 -39.10
N VAL A 426 -10.62 4.96 -39.86
CA VAL A 426 -11.12 5.62 -41.07
C VAL A 426 -12.63 5.73 -40.97
N PHE A 427 -13.13 6.96 -41.02
CA PHE A 427 -14.56 7.24 -41.14
C PHE A 427 -14.94 7.54 -42.59
N PRO A 428 -16.22 7.33 -42.96
CA PRO A 428 -16.77 7.85 -44.22
C PRO A 428 -16.52 9.36 -44.39
N ALA A 429 -16.47 9.81 -45.64
CA ALA A 429 -16.30 11.24 -45.91
C ALA A 429 -17.54 12.03 -45.43
N GLY A 430 -17.32 13.12 -44.72
CA GLY A 430 -18.40 13.97 -44.19
C GLY A 430 -18.92 13.55 -42.81
N GLU A 431 -18.40 12.47 -42.21
CA GLU A 431 -18.86 11.96 -40.91
C GLU A 431 -18.65 12.94 -39.74
N GLY A 432 -17.78 13.95 -39.90
CA GLY A 432 -17.52 14.94 -38.85
C GLY A 432 -16.70 14.42 -37.66
N VAL A 433 -16.28 13.15 -37.66
CA VAL A 433 -15.51 12.52 -36.57
C VAL A 433 -14.07 12.19 -36.98
N GLY A 434 -13.14 12.41 -36.05
CA GLY A 434 -11.76 11.96 -36.13
C GLY A 434 -11.34 11.27 -34.83
N LEU A 435 -10.68 10.11 -34.95
CA LEU A 435 -10.19 9.31 -33.83
C LEU A 435 -8.76 8.85 -34.10
N GLN A 436 -7.89 9.03 -33.10
CA GLN A 436 -6.52 8.53 -33.11
C GLN A 436 -6.25 7.70 -31.87
N PHE A 437 -5.73 6.48 -32.08
CA PHE A 437 -5.21 5.65 -31.02
C PHE A 437 -3.71 5.81 -30.84
N TYR A 438 -3.27 5.76 -29.58
CA TYR A 438 -1.87 5.66 -29.19
C TYR A 438 -1.57 4.22 -28.76
N SER A 439 -1.28 3.34 -29.72
CA SER A 439 -1.13 1.89 -29.52
C SER A 439 -0.02 1.45 -28.55
N LYS A 440 0.82 2.37 -28.06
CA LYS A 440 1.82 2.05 -27.02
C LYS A 440 1.27 2.18 -25.60
N SER A 441 0.20 2.96 -25.42
CA SER A 441 -0.37 3.27 -24.11
C SER A 441 -1.83 2.89 -23.97
N GLY A 442 -2.54 2.60 -25.07
CA GLY A 442 -3.98 2.33 -25.05
C GLY A 442 -4.84 3.58 -24.92
N PHE A 443 -4.23 4.76 -24.87
CA PHE A 443 -4.93 6.05 -24.86
C PHE A 443 -5.44 6.39 -26.26
N PHE A 444 -6.53 7.15 -26.34
CA PHE A 444 -7.02 7.73 -27.59
C PHE A 444 -7.49 9.16 -27.41
N THR A 445 -7.50 9.89 -28.51
CA THR A 445 -8.07 11.23 -28.60
C THR A 445 -8.80 11.41 -29.90
N GLY A 446 -9.72 12.35 -29.94
CA GLY A 446 -10.37 12.72 -31.16
C GLY A 446 -11.16 14.00 -31.04
N GLN A 447 -11.94 14.26 -32.08
CA GLN A 447 -12.90 15.33 -32.12
C GLN A 447 -14.10 14.91 -32.97
N PHE A 448 -15.27 15.43 -32.65
CA PHE A 448 -16.46 15.31 -33.48
C PHE A 448 -17.11 16.67 -33.69
N LEU A 449 -17.92 16.77 -34.74
CA LEU A 449 -18.74 17.93 -35.02
C LEU A 449 -20.13 17.73 -34.41
N ASP A 450 -20.40 18.43 -33.32
CA ASP A 450 -21.74 18.53 -32.73
C ASP A 450 -22.58 19.53 -33.55
N GLU A 451 -23.55 19.03 -34.29
CA GLU A 451 -24.48 19.82 -35.11
C GLU A 451 -25.81 20.14 -34.40
N SER A 452 -25.95 19.75 -33.13
CA SER A 452 -27.21 19.82 -32.40
C SER A 452 -27.66 21.23 -32.01
N GLY A 453 -26.75 22.19 -32.03
CA GLY A 453 -27.01 23.60 -31.71
C GLY A 453 -27.25 24.49 -32.93
N ALA A 454 -27.67 25.75 -32.69
CA ALA A 454 -27.86 26.76 -33.74
C ALA A 454 -26.58 27.09 -34.54
N SER A 455 -25.41 26.73 -33.99
CA SER A 455 -24.11 26.80 -34.66
C SER A 455 -23.34 25.51 -34.36
N PRO A 456 -22.85 24.78 -35.38
CA PRO A 456 -22.06 23.57 -35.16
C PRO A 456 -20.81 23.84 -34.33
N LYS A 457 -20.49 22.93 -33.40
CA LYS A 457 -19.34 23.02 -32.50
C LYS A 457 -18.43 21.82 -32.66
N VAL A 458 -17.12 22.04 -32.78
CA VAL A 458 -16.16 20.95 -32.71
C VAL A 458 -15.87 20.63 -31.25
N ARG A 459 -16.17 19.40 -30.81
CA ARG A 459 -15.95 18.92 -29.45
C ARG A 459 -14.79 17.93 -29.42
N GLY A 460 -13.83 18.17 -28.54
CA GLY A 460 -12.71 17.27 -28.32
C GLY A 460 -13.04 16.19 -27.30
N PHE A 461 -12.53 14.98 -27.52
CA PHE A 461 -12.72 13.84 -26.64
C PHE A 461 -11.42 13.05 -26.42
N ALA A 462 -11.36 12.31 -25.32
CA ALA A 462 -10.23 11.48 -24.95
C ALA A 462 -10.66 10.30 -24.09
N GLY A 463 -9.93 9.19 -24.18
CA GLY A 463 -10.26 7.98 -23.45
C GLY A 463 -9.13 6.94 -23.45
N VAL A 464 -9.44 5.76 -22.92
CA VAL A 464 -8.55 4.60 -22.94
C VAL A 464 -9.29 3.35 -23.39
N VAL A 465 -8.54 2.40 -23.94
CA VAL A 465 -9.04 1.08 -24.33
C VAL A 465 -8.95 0.11 -23.17
N LEU A 466 -9.98 -0.67 -22.91
CA LEU A 466 -9.96 -1.80 -21.98
C LEU A 466 -9.93 -3.10 -22.79
N GLN A 467 -8.73 -3.69 -22.92
CA GLN A 467 -8.56 -4.88 -23.77
C GLN A 467 -9.37 -6.09 -23.29
N ILE A 468 -9.53 -6.27 -21.98
CA ILE A 468 -10.34 -7.35 -21.42
C ILE A 468 -11.83 -7.23 -21.77
N GLN A 469 -12.33 -6.01 -21.93
CA GLN A 469 -13.72 -5.72 -22.30
C GLN A 469 -13.91 -5.53 -23.81
N THR A 470 -12.83 -5.52 -24.58
CA THR A 470 -12.83 -5.27 -26.03
C THR A 470 -13.52 -3.96 -26.45
N ASN A 471 -13.40 -2.92 -25.61
CA ASN A 471 -13.96 -1.59 -25.86
C ASN A 471 -12.97 -0.47 -25.50
N GLY A 472 -13.39 0.77 -25.66
CA GLY A 472 -12.74 1.95 -25.09
C GLY A 472 -13.77 2.91 -24.53
N ALA A 473 -13.39 3.65 -23.50
CA ALA A 473 -14.28 4.58 -22.82
C ALA A 473 -13.52 5.86 -22.44
N GLY A 474 -14.26 6.95 -22.23
CA GLY A 474 -13.68 8.25 -21.91
C GLY A 474 -14.71 9.36 -21.83
N TYR A 475 -14.24 10.58 -22.02
CA TYR A 475 -15.07 11.78 -21.94
C TYR A 475 -14.90 12.69 -23.17
N PHE A 476 -15.90 13.54 -23.39
CA PHE A 476 -15.80 14.73 -24.23
C PHE A 476 -16.24 15.98 -23.48
N VAL A 477 -15.78 17.14 -23.94
CA VAL A 477 -16.12 18.42 -23.30
C VAL A 477 -17.42 18.99 -23.89
N GLY A 478 -18.47 18.97 -23.07
CA GLY A 478 -19.79 19.52 -23.32
C GLY A 478 -19.88 21.02 -22.99
N ASP A 479 -21.11 21.53 -22.88
CA ASP A 479 -21.38 22.90 -22.41
C ASP A 479 -21.73 22.86 -20.91
N GLY A 480 -20.86 23.38 -20.04
CA GLY A 480 -21.05 23.35 -18.58
C GLY A 480 -20.86 21.99 -17.89
N VAL A 481 -20.98 20.90 -18.64
CA VAL A 481 -20.77 19.50 -18.22
C VAL A 481 -19.92 18.76 -19.25
N THR A 482 -19.57 17.50 -18.98
CA THR A 482 -18.88 16.59 -19.90
C THR A 482 -19.78 15.40 -20.22
N GLY A 483 -19.57 14.81 -21.38
CA GLY A 483 -20.31 13.61 -21.80
C GLY A 483 -19.39 12.42 -21.99
N LEU A 484 -20.00 11.27 -22.25
CA LEU A 484 -19.35 9.97 -22.40
C LEU A 484 -18.94 9.75 -23.86
N VAL A 485 -17.78 9.14 -24.08
CA VAL A 485 -17.42 8.53 -25.36
C VAL A 485 -17.16 7.05 -25.17
N GLU A 486 -17.87 6.23 -25.93
CA GLU A 486 -17.66 4.79 -26.00
C GLU A 486 -17.15 4.40 -27.38
N ILE A 487 -16.24 3.43 -27.42
CA ILE A 487 -15.74 2.81 -28.64
C ILE A 487 -15.92 1.30 -28.50
N ALA A 488 -16.69 0.68 -29.39
CA ALA A 488 -16.96 -0.74 -29.34
C ALA A 488 -17.14 -1.33 -30.76
N ALA A 489 -17.44 -2.63 -30.82
CA ALA A 489 -18.03 -3.20 -32.03
C ALA A 489 -19.41 -2.55 -32.31
N PRO A 490 -19.86 -2.50 -33.58
CA PRO A 490 -21.15 -1.93 -33.98
C PRO A 490 -22.37 -2.46 -33.24
#